data_AF-A0A7Y8M1Q2-F1
#
_entry.id   AF-A0A7Y8M1Q2-F1
#
_cell.length_a   1.000
_cell.length_b   1.000
_cell.length_c   1.000
_cell.angle_alpha   90.00
_cell.angle_beta   90.00
_cell.angle_gamma   90.00
#
_symmetry.space_group_name_H-M   'P 1'
#
loop_
_entity.id
_entity.type
_entity.pdbx_description
1 polymer ?
#
loop_
_entity_poly.entity_id
_entity_poly.type
_entity_poly.pdbx_seq_one_letter_code
_entity_poly.pdbx_strand_id
1 'polypeptide(L)'
;LLKPSGALGHGFGIIGTLMMIVGVGVYMIRKRFRKFFNIGYLKHWLEFHIFLCSVGPVLVLYHTAFKFGGIVSVSFWSMVLVVLSGVVGRFIYLQIPKTIQGQEISINELNSIKEKLAIKVRSVLSEDSATLSEFEKISSADRYKSFRLITAAGFFVRDYFDIIRVMRLLKMRIKLLGIGKSESNELIKAAKSEIVIARRIALLRTFHKLFHWWHIFHLPFAITMFVIMIIHVAVTIIFGYKWIF
;
A
#
# COMPACT_ATOMS: atom_id res chain seq x y z
N LEU A 1 -26.10 25.66 -17.51
CA LEU A 1 -24.74 25.77 -16.94
C LEU A 1 -24.07 24.41 -16.77
N LEU A 2 -24.73 23.39 -16.18
CA LEU A 2 -24.20 22.02 -16.02
C LEU A 2 -24.57 21.04 -17.16
N LYS A 3 -24.93 21.52 -18.36
CA LYS A 3 -25.17 20.61 -19.50
C LYS A 3 -23.82 20.05 -19.98
N PRO A 4 -23.73 18.77 -20.42
CA PRO A 4 -22.47 18.19 -20.91
C PRO A 4 -21.82 19.02 -22.01
N SER A 5 -22.62 19.63 -22.89
CA SER A 5 -22.22 20.53 -23.98
C SER A 5 -22.00 21.99 -23.57
N GLY A 6 -22.15 22.34 -22.29
CA GLY A 6 -21.92 23.70 -21.79
C GLY A 6 -20.43 23.96 -21.52
N ALA A 7 -20.01 25.24 -21.59
CA ALA A 7 -18.62 25.65 -21.38
C ALA A 7 -18.01 25.13 -20.06
N LEU A 8 -18.79 25.11 -18.97
CA LEU A 8 -18.35 24.57 -17.67
C LEU A 8 -18.22 23.04 -17.69
N GLY A 9 -19.15 22.33 -18.33
CA GLY A 9 -19.10 20.88 -18.47
C GLY A 9 -17.86 20.44 -19.23
N HIS A 10 -17.63 20.97 -20.43
CA HIS A 10 -16.43 20.70 -21.23
C HIS A 10 -15.13 21.10 -20.51
N GLY A 11 -15.11 22.23 -19.80
CA GLY A 11 -13.95 22.68 -19.00
C GLY A 11 -13.54 21.65 -17.94
N PHE A 12 -14.50 21.08 -17.21
CA PHE A 12 -14.20 20.01 -16.24
C PHE A 12 -13.66 18.74 -16.91
N GLY A 13 -14.11 18.41 -18.12
CA GLY A 13 -13.62 17.26 -18.88
C GLY A 13 -12.16 17.41 -19.28
N ILE A 14 -11.79 18.60 -19.78
CA ILE A 14 -10.41 18.92 -20.17
C ILE A 14 -9.49 18.92 -18.96
N ILE A 15 -9.87 19.61 -17.88
CA ILE A 15 -9.06 19.67 -16.65
C ILE A 15 -8.91 18.27 -16.06
N GLY A 16 -10.00 17.50 -15.96
CA GLY A 16 -9.97 16.15 -15.43
C GLY A 16 -9.08 15.21 -16.26
N THR A 17 -9.19 15.28 -17.58
CA THR A 17 -8.35 14.50 -18.51
C THR A 17 -6.88 14.88 -18.40
N LEU A 18 -6.58 16.19 -18.35
CA LEU A 18 -5.22 16.69 -18.17
C LEU A 18 -4.63 16.21 -16.84
N MET A 19 -5.41 16.25 -15.75
CA MET A 19 -4.97 15.74 -14.46
C MET A 19 -4.64 14.24 -14.52
N MET A 20 -5.45 13.43 -15.20
CA MET A 20 -5.18 12.00 -15.36
C MET A 20 -3.92 11.73 -16.20
N ILE A 21 -3.73 12.44 -17.32
CA ILE A 21 -2.54 12.33 -18.16
C ILE A 21 -1.29 12.74 -17.40
N VAL A 22 -1.32 13.88 -16.69
CA VAL A 22 -0.21 14.36 -15.87
C VAL A 22 0.08 13.38 -14.73
N GLY A 23 -0.94 12.91 -14.02
CA GLY A 23 -0.79 11.95 -12.93
C GLY A 23 -0.08 10.66 -13.36
N VAL A 24 -0.47 10.09 -14.49
CA VAL A 24 0.15 8.88 -15.05
C VAL A 24 1.52 9.17 -15.65
N GLY A 25 1.64 10.25 -16.42
CA GLY A 25 2.89 10.66 -17.07
C GLY A 25 4.00 10.95 -16.08
N VAL A 26 3.71 11.70 -15.02
CA VAL A 26 4.66 12.01 -13.94
C VAL A 26 5.19 10.73 -13.28
N TYR A 27 4.30 9.76 -12.99
CA TYR A 27 4.71 8.48 -12.41
C TYR A 27 5.56 7.65 -13.38
N MET A 28 5.16 7.54 -14.65
CA MET A 28 5.91 6.82 -15.69
C MET A 28 7.29 7.43 -15.94
N ILE A 29 7.39 8.76 -16.03
CA ILE A 29 8.64 9.48 -16.26
C ILE A 29 9.59 9.23 -15.08
N ARG A 30 9.12 9.32 -13.84
CA ARG A 30 9.93 8.99 -12.65
C ARG A 30 10.42 7.54 -12.67
N LYS A 31 9.58 6.59 -13.07
CA LYS A 31 9.94 5.16 -13.14
C LYS A 31 10.99 4.87 -14.21
N ARG A 32 11.03 5.65 -15.30
CA ARG A 32 11.95 5.44 -16.44
C ARG A 32 13.24 6.27 -16.37
N PHE A 33 13.19 7.50 -15.85
CA PHE A 33 14.34 8.41 -15.83
C PHE A 33 15.08 8.37 -14.49
N ARG A 34 16.15 7.56 -14.44
CA ARG A 34 17.06 7.47 -13.28
C ARG A 34 17.68 8.83 -12.85
N LYS A 35 17.81 9.82 -13.75
CA LYS A 35 18.36 11.14 -13.38
C LYS A 35 17.48 11.93 -12.41
N PHE A 36 16.19 11.63 -12.30
CA PHE A 36 15.29 12.30 -11.37
C PHE A 36 15.34 11.73 -9.94
N PHE A 37 16.17 10.72 -9.63
CA PHE A 37 16.21 10.08 -8.30
C PHE A 37 16.33 11.08 -7.14
N ASN A 38 17.03 12.21 -7.33
CA ASN A 38 17.23 13.25 -6.32
C ASN A 38 16.03 14.19 -6.08
N ILE A 39 15.00 14.17 -6.91
CA ILE A 39 13.85 15.09 -6.77
C ILE A 39 12.74 14.36 -6.01
N GLY A 40 12.74 14.54 -4.69
CA GLY A 40 11.66 14.14 -3.78
C GLY A 40 11.51 12.64 -3.51
N TYR A 41 11.10 12.30 -2.28
CA TYR A 41 10.84 10.92 -1.87
C TYR A 41 9.76 10.27 -2.74
N LEU A 42 9.95 9.00 -3.11
CA LEU A 42 9.02 8.21 -3.93
C LEU A 42 7.58 8.21 -3.39
N LYS A 43 7.42 8.32 -2.06
CA LYS A 43 6.14 8.43 -1.38
C LYS A 43 5.29 9.61 -1.89
N HIS A 44 5.87 10.80 -2.00
CA HIS A 44 5.12 12.01 -2.40
C HIS A 44 4.64 11.93 -3.86
N TRP A 45 5.44 11.33 -4.75
CA TRP A 45 5.06 11.13 -6.14
C TRP A 45 3.90 10.15 -6.30
N LEU A 46 3.88 9.08 -5.49
CA LEU A 46 2.75 8.15 -5.46
C LEU A 46 1.49 8.83 -4.90
N GLU A 47 1.63 9.62 -3.83
CA GLU A 47 0.53 10.38 -3.25
C GLU A 47 -0.04 11.40 -4.25
N PHE A 48 0.82 12.10 -4.99
CA PHE A 48 0.43 13.01 -6.06
C PHE A 48 -0.29 12.27 -7.21
N HIS A 49 0.25 11.14 -7.66
CA HIS A 49 -0.40 10.31 -8.67
C HIS A 49 -1.82 9.88 -8.25
N ILE A 50 -1.98 9.37 -7.03
CA ILE A 50 -3.28 8.94 -6.49
C ILE A 50 -4.23 10.13 -6.38
N PHE A 51 -3.74 11.29 -5.94
CA PHE A 51 -4.55 12.51 -5.86
C PHE A 51 -5.08 12.92 -7.24
N LEU A 52 -4.22 13.07 -8.24
CA LEU A 52 -4.65 13.47 -9.59
C LEU A 52 -5.55 12.41 -10.24
N CYS A 53 -5.24 11.13 -10.07
CA CYS A 53 -6.03 10.04 -10.63
C CYS A 53 -7.32 9.77 -9.86
N SER A 54 -7.54 10.37 -8.70
CA SER A 54 -8.84 10.33 -7.99
C SER A 54 -9.68 11.56 -8.32
N VAL A 55 -9.07 12.75 -8.32
CA VAL A 55 -9.76 14.02 -8.61
C VAL A 55 -10.12 14.14 -10.09
N GLY A 56 -9.24 13.70 -11.01
CA GLY A 56 -9.50 13.74 -12.44
C GLY A 56 -10.80 13.02 -12.84
N PRO A 57 -11.00 11.76 -12.45
CA PRO A 57 -12.26 11.03 -12.66
C PRO A 57 -13.51 11.70 -12.08
N VAL A 58 -13.39 12.37 -10.93
CA VAL A 58 -14.50 13.13 -10.35
C VAL A 58 -14.87 14.31 -11.25
N LEU A 59 -13.88 15.03 -11.79
CA LEU A 59 -14.14 16.12 -12.74
C LEU A 59 -14.73 15.60 -14.06
N VAL A 60 -14.28 14.44 -14.55
CA VAL A 60 -14.86 13.78 -15.73
C VAL A 60 -16.31 13.35 -15.47
N LEU A 61 -16.64 12.91 -14.25
CA LEU A 61 -18.02 12.63 -13.84
C LEU A 61 -18.90 13.90 -13.93
N TYR A 62 -18.41 15.02 -13.41
CA TYR A 62 -19.10 16.30 -13.53
C TYR A 62 -19.27 16.76 -14.98
N HIS A 63 -18.27 16.51 -15.84
CA HIS A 63 -18.36 16.78 -17.28
C HIS A 63 -19.54 16.05 -17.94
N THR A 64 -19.77 14.79 -17.58
CA THR A 64 -20.89 13.99 -18.11
C THR A 64 -22.24 14.29 -17.45
N ALA A 65 -22.29 15.18 -16.44
CA ALA A 65 -23.48 15.46 -15.65
C ALA A 65 -24.17 14.18 -15.11
N PHE A 66 -23.38 13.16 -14.78
CA PHE A 66 -23.83 11.83 -14.35
C PHE A 66 -24.70 11.07 -15.38
N LYS A 67 -24.67 11.49 -16.66
CA LYS A 67 -25.36 10.81 -17.76
C LYS A 67 -24.35 10.08 -18.64
N PHE A 68 -24.36 8.76 -18.56
CA PHE A 68 -23.50 7.88 -19.36
C PHE A 68 -24.29 6.68 -19.86
N GLY A 69 -24.10 6.32 -21.13
CA GLY A 69 -24.81 5.22 -21.80
C GLY A 69 -23.98 4.60 -22.93
N GLY A 70 -24.34 3.39 -23.34
CA GLY A 70 -23.66 2.66 -24.41
C GLY A 70 -22.19 2.35 -24.08
N ILE A 71 -21.30 2.51 -25.08
CA ILE A 71 -19.87 2.19 -24.95
C ILE A 71 -19.14 3.08 -23.91
N VAL A 72 -19.69 4.26 -23.63
CA VAL A 72 -19.15 5.19 -22.63
C VAL A 72 -19.28 4.62 -21.22
N SER A 73 -20.31 3.80 -20.95
CA SER A 73 -20.48 3.14 -19.64
C SER A 73 -19.36 2.15 -19.35
N VAL A 74 -18.80 1.48 -20.37
CA VAL A 74 -17.65 0.58 -20.21
C VAL A 74 -16.41 1.36 -19.76
N SER A 75 -16.17 2.54 -20.36
CA SER A 75 -15.08 3.44 -19.96
C SER A 75 -15.26 3.92 -18.53
N PHE A 76 -16.49 4.32 -18.16
CA PHE A 76 -16.82 4.77 -16.81
C PHE A 76 -16.52 3.69 -15.76
N TRP A 77 -17.04 2.47 -15.95
CA TRP A 77 -16.78 1.37 -15.00
C TRP A 77 -15.31 0.96 -14.95
N SER A 78 -14.60 1.01 -16.09
CA SER A 78 -13.16 0.78 -16.13
C SER A 78 -12.41 1.84 -15.32
N MET A 79 -12.77 3.12 -15.45
CA MET A 79 -12.22 4.22 -14.67
C MET A 79 -12.46 4.02 -13.16
N VAL A 80 -13.69 3.66 -12.77
CA VAL A 80 -14.03 3.36 -11.36
C VAL A 80 -13.19 2.20 -10.81
N LEU A 81 -13.05 1.11 -11.57
CA LEU A 81 -12.22 -0.04 -11.18
C LEU A 81 -10.75 0.35 -11.03
N VAL A 82 -10.22 1.20 -11.91
CA VAL A 82 -8.83 1.71 -11.82
C VAL A 82 -8.64 2.56 -10.57
N VAL A 83 -9.58 3.46 -10.26
CA VAL A 83 -9.50 4.30 -9.05
C VAL A 83 -9.56 3.45 -7.78
N LEU A 84 -10.55 2.56 -7.68
CA LEU A 84 -10.71 1.67 -6.52
C LEU A 84 -9.50 0.76 -6.34
N SER A 85 -9.02 0.14 -7.44
CA SER A 85 -7.80 -0.67 -7.39
C SER A 85 -6.57 0.16 -7.04
N GLY A 86 -6.48 1.42 -7.46
CA GLY A 86 -5.41 2.35 -7.08
C GLY A 86 -5.35 2.59 -5.58
N VAL A 87 -6.51 2.78 -4.93
CA VAL A 87 -6.61 2.90 -3.46
C VAL A 87 -6.13 1.62 -2.77
N VAL A 88 -6.53 0.44 -3.28
CA VAL A 88 -6.02 -0.86 -2.78
C VAL A 88 -4.50 -0.97 -2.95
N GLY A 89 -3.97 -0.52 -4.10
CA GLY A 89 -2.53 -0.46 -4.36
C GLY A 89 -1.78 0.37 -3.32
N ARG A 90 -2.34 1.50 -2.87
CA ARG A 90 -1.78 2.32 -1.79
C ARG A 90 -1.70 1.55 -0.47
N PHE A 91 -2.76 0.84 -0.10
CA PHE A 91 -2.78 0.03 1.13
C PHE A 91 -1.73 -1.08 1.10
N ILE A 92 -1.48 -1.68 -0.07
CA ILE A 92 -0.41 -2.67 -0.25
C ILE A 92 0.96 -2.00 -0.15
N TYR A 93 1.14 -0.86 -0.83
CA TYR A 93 2.40 -0.12 -0.87
C TYR A 93 2.86 0.35 0.52
N LEU A 94 1.92 0.80 1.37
CA LEU A 94 2.21 1.24 2.75
C LEU A 94 2.67 0.09 3.67
N GLN A 95 2.38 -1.16 3.31
CA GLN A 95 2.72 -2.32 4.12
C GLN A 95 4.10 -2.91 3.77
N ILE A 96 4.69 -2.50 2.65
CA ILE A 96 6.06 -2.87 2.28
C ILE A 96 7.03 -2.00 3.11
N PRO A 97 7.81 -2.60 4.04
CA PRO A 97 8.76 -1.86 4.85
C PRO A 97 9.90 -1.32 3.97
N LYS A 98 10.13 -0.02 4.03
CA LYS A 98 11.20 0.68 3.30
C LYS A 98 12.14 1.37 4.27
N THR A 99 13.39 1.52 3.86
CA THR A 99 14.38 2.35 4.57
C THR A 99 13.89 3.80 4.61
N ILE A 100 14.49 4.62 5.48
CA ILE A 100 14.21 6.06 5.59
C ILE A 100 14.44 6.78 4.24
N GLN A 101 15.26 6.21 3.35
CA GLN A 101 15.54 6.70 2.00
C GLN A 101 14.58 6.16 0.92
N GLY A 102 13.59 5.34 1.30
CA GLY A 102 12.60 4.77 0.40
C GLY A 102 13.10 3.57 -0.42
N GLN A 103 14.29 3.03 -0.11
CA GLN A 103 14.78 1.78 -0.68
C GLN A 103 14.10 0.60 0.05
N GLU A 104 13.86 -0.50 -0.65
CA GLU A 104 13.31 -1.70 -0.02
C GLU A 104 14.35 -2.26 0.96
N ILE A 105 14.00 -2.39 2.24
CA ILE A 105 14.89 -3.01 3.22
C ILE A 105 15.05 -4.46 2.81
N SER A 106 16.29 -4.89 2.59
CA SER A 106 16.55 -6.28 2.24
C SER A 106 16.04 -7.20 3.34
N ILE A 107 15.49 -8.35 2.95
CA ILE A 107 15.08 -9.39 3.90
C ILE A 107 16.25 -9.78 4.81
N ASN A 108 17.49 -9.78 4.29
CA ASN A 108 18.69 -10.08 5.06
C ASN A 108 18.99 -9.02 6.14
N GLU A 109 18.71 -7.75 5.85
CA GLU A 109 18.89 -6.66 6.81
C GLU A 109 17.81 -6.68 7.89
N LEU A 110 16.56 -7.00 7.54
CA LEU A 110 15.51 -7.23 8.55
C LEU A 110 15.81 -8.43 9.44
N ASN A 111 16.35 -9.52 8.86
CA ASN A 111 16.77 -10.70 9.61
C ASN A 111 17.92 -10.37 10.57
N SER A 112 18.92 -9.58 10.16
CA SER A 112 20.03 -9.21 11.04
C SER A 112 19.59 -8.30 12.18
N ILE A 113 18.65 -7.39 11.94
CA ILE A 113 18.03 -6.60 13.02
C ILE A 113 17.28 -7.53 13.97
N LYS A 114 16.44 -8.44 13.45
CA LYS A 114 15.72 -9.42 14.28
C LYS A 114 16.68 -10.23 15.15
N GLU A 115 17.77 -10.74 14.58
CA GLU A 115 18.77 -11.54 15.28
C GLU A 115 19.45 -10.77 16.42
N LYS A 116 19.83 -9.51 16.19
CA LYS A 116 20.37 -8.65 17.26
C LYS A 116 19.41 -8.47 18.44
N LEU A 117 18.11 -8.31 18.14
CA LEU A 117 17.10 -8.21 19.19
C LEU A 117 16.86 -9.54 19.91
N ALA A 118 16.83 -10.65 19.17
CA ALA A 118 16.69 -11.99 19.73
C ALA A 118 17.84 -12.33 20.67
N ILE A 119 19.08 -11.96 20.32
CA ILE A 119 20.25 -12.14 21.20
C ILE A 119 20.08 -11.36 22.51
N LYS A 120 19.62 -10.10 22.47
CA LYS A 120 19.38 -9.28 23.68
C LYS A 120 18.30 -9.87 24.58
N VAL A 121 17.25 -10.44 23.99
CA VAL A 121 16.17 -11.10 24.75
C VAL A 121 16.66 -12.43 25.34
N ARG A 122 17.40 -13.22 24.55
CA ARG A 122 17.93 -14.51 24.94
C ARG A 122 18.99 -14.40 26.04
N SER A 123 19.88 -13.42 25.98
CA SER A 123 20.94 -13.24 26.99
C SER A 123 20.38 -13.02 28.39
N VAL A 124 19.21 -12.37 28.52
CA VAL A 124 18.58 -12.10 29.81
C VAL A 124 17.63 -13.23 30.25
N LEU A 125 17.03 -13.95 29.31
CA LEU A 125 16.12 -15.07 29.60
C LEU A 125 16.82 -16.44 29.60
N SER A 126 18.16 -16.49 29.51
CA SER A 126 18.97 -17.70 29.40
C SER A 126 18.62 -18.78 30.44
N GLU A 127 18.24 -18.36 31.65
CA GLU A 127 17.92 -19.24 32.78
C GLU A 127 16.49 -19.80 32.74
N ASP A 128 15.61 -19.27 31.89
CA ASP A 128 14.22 -19.69 31.76
C ASP A 128 13.89 -20.23 30.37
N SER A 129 14.31 -21.46 30.13
CA SER A 129 14.14 -22.19 28.87
C SER A 129 12.67 -22.34 28.43
N ALA A 130 11.73 -22.40 29.38
CA ALA A 130 10.31 -22.54 29.09
C ALA A 130 9.75 -21.24 28.46
N THR A 131 9.98 -20.09 29.09
CA THR A 131 9.54 -18.78 28.58
C THR A 131 10.25 -18.42 27.27
N LEU A 132 11.53 -18.80 27.14
CA LEU A 132 12.29 -18.59 25.91
C LEU A 132 11.68 -19.37 24.73
N SER A 133 11.32 -20.64 24.93
CA SER A 133 10.70 -21.46 23.88
C SER A 133 9.33 -20.95 23.43
N GLU A 134 8.54 -20.41 24.35
CA GLU A 134 7.21 -19.85 24.04
C GLU A 134 7.34 -18.50 23.30
N PHE A 135 8.33 -17.69 23.68
CA PHE A 135 8.68 -16.46 22.99
C PHE A 135 9.20 -16.72 21.58
N GLU A 136 10.14 -17.65 21.40
CA GLU A 136 10.69 -18.02 20.08
C GLU A 136 9.60 -18.57 19.14
N LYS A 137 8.63 -19.33 19.66
CA LYS A 137 7.46 -19.78 18.87
C LYS A 137 6.63 -18.61 18.33
N ILE A 138 6.54 -17.50 19.06
CA ILE A 138 5.78 -16.31 18.64
C ILE A 138 6.62 -15.36 17.80
N SER A 139 7.91 -15.23 18.08
CA SER A 139 8.84 -14.45 17.26
C SER A 139 9.27 -15.20 15.98
N SER A 140 8.90 -16.48 15.85
CA SER A 140 9.13 -17.27 14.63
C SER A 140 8.40 -16.67 13.43
N ALA A 141 9.15 -16.47 12.34
CA ALA A 141 8.58 -16.00 11.07
C ALA A 141 7.69 -17.07 10.40
N ASP A 142 7.82 -18.34 10.80
CA ASP A 142 7.09 -19.47 10.23
C ASP A 142 5.59 -19.46 10.54
N ARG A 143 5.18 -18.91 11.68
CA ARG A 143 3.77 -18.67 12.04
C ARG A 143 3.01 -17.95 10.93
N TYR A 144 3.66 -16.95 10.35
CA TYR A 144 3.07 -16.06 9.34
C TYR A 144 3.23 -16.59 7.90
N LYS A 145 4.02 -17.65 7.66
CA LYS A 145 4.07 -18.32 6.34
C LYS A 145 2.72 -18.96 5.97
N SER A 146 1.92 -19.34 6.97
CA SER A 146 0.58 -19.90 6.79
C SER A 146 -0.50 -18.86 6.47
N PHE A 147 -0.16 -17.56 6.41
CA PHE A 147 -1.11 -16.49 6.17
C PHE A 147 -1.77 -16.62 4.79
N ARG A 148 -3.09 -16.84 4.79
CA ARG A 148 -3.95 -16.77 3.60
C ARG A 148 -4.89 -15.57 3.75
N LEU A 149 -5.10 -14.82 2.67
CA LEU A 149 -5.97 -13.63 2.68
C LEU A 149 -7.41 -13.95 3.15
N ILE A 150 -7.91 -15.12 2.81
CA ILE A 150 -9.27 -15.59 3.16
C ILE A 150 -9.42 -15.78 4.69
N THR A 151 -8.35 -16.19 5.37
CA THR A 151 -8.34 -16.38 6.84
C THR A 151 -7.71 -15.19 7.57
N ALA A 152 -7.50 -14.06 6.89
CA ALA A 152 -6.74 -12.93 7.43
C ALA A 152 -7.37 -12.38 8.72
N ALA A 153 -8.70 -12.23 8.77
CA ALA A 153 -9.39 -11.71 9.94
C ALA A 153 -9.17 -12.58 11.19
N GLY A 154 -9.44 -13.89 11.09
CA GLY A 154 -9.20 -14.83 12.19
C GLY A 154 -7.73 -14.95 12.58
N PHE A 155 -6.82 -14.89 11.60
CA PHE A 155 -5.39 -14.88 11.84
C PHE A 155 -4.95 -13.65 12.66
N PHE A 156 -5.39 -12.44 12.30
CA PHE A 156 -5.03 -11.21 13.02
C PHE A 156 -5.62 -11.18 14.44
N VAL A 157 -6.84 -11.67 14.64
CA VAL A 157 -7.45 -11.77 15.98
C VAL A 157 -6.64 -12.73 16.85
N ARG A 158 -6.33 -13.93 16.36
CA ARG A 158 -5.52 -14.91 17.11
C ARG A 158 -4.11 -14.38 17.40
N ASP A 159 -3.47 -13.78 16.40
CA ASP A 159 -2.15 -13.17 16.53
C ASP A 159 -2.12 -12.08 17.60
N TYR A 160 -3.14 -11.22 17.64
CA TYR A 160 -3.28 -10.18 18.66
C TYR A 160 -3.37 -10.77 20.08
N PHE A 161 -4.21 -11.79 20.29
CA PHE A 161 -4.34 -12.44 21.59
C PHE A 161 -3.07 -13.19 22.03
N ASP A 162 -2.39 -13.86 21.10
CA ASP A 162 -1.13 -14.56 21.37
C ASP A 162 -0.02 -13.59 21.78
N ILE A 163 0.11 -12.46 21.08
CA ILE A 163 1.08 -11.41 21.42
C ILE A 163 0.79 -10.87 22.82
N ILE A 164 -0.48 -10.60 23.15
CA ILE A 164 -0.83 -10.12 24.50
C ILE A 164 -0.46 -11.16 25.57
N ARG A 165 -0.78 -12.44 25.33
CA ARG A 165 -0.49 -13.51 26.28
C ARG A 165 1.01 -13.58 26.59
N VAL A 166 1.86 -13.59 25.58
CA VAL A 166 3.30 -13.71 25.79
C VAL A 166 3.94 -12.44 26.30
N MET A 167 3.46 -11.27 25.92
CA MET A 167 3.91 -10.03 26.56
C MET A 167 3.54 -9.97 28.06
N ARG A 168 2.42 -10.59 28.49
CA ARG A 168 2.09 -10.73 29.92
C ARG A 168 3.01 -11.73 30.61
N LEU A 169 3.22 -12.90 30.02
CA LEU A 169 4.13 -13.93 30.58
C LEU A 169 5.54 -13.38 30.76
N LEU A 170 6.06 -12.70 29.73
CA LEU A 170 7.35 -12.03 29.77
C LEU A 170 7.43 -10.99 30.91
N LYS A 171 6.41 -10.13 31.06
CA LYS A 171 6.35 -9.14 32.16
C LYS A 171 6.34 -9.80 33.54
N MET A 172 5.55 -10.86 33.72
CA MET A 172 5.49 -11.58 34.99
C MET A 172 6.84 -12.20 35.32
N ARG A 173 7.51 -12.79 34.34
CA ARG A 173 8.80 -13.45 34.55
C ARG A 173 9.94 -12.49 34.80
N ILE A 174 9.99 -11.37 34.08
CA ILE A 174 10.95 -10.29 34.34
C ILE A 174 10.81 -9.77 35.77
N LYS A 175 9.57 -9.67 36.29
CA LYS A 175 9.32 -9.30 37.68
C LYS A 175 9.81 -10.37 38.67
N LEU A 176 9.66 -11.65 38.35
CA LEU A 176 10.15 -12.77 39.18
C LEU A 176 11.68 -12.85 39.22
N LEU A 177 12.36 -12.49 38.12
CA LEU A 177 13.82 -12.43 38.03
C LEU A 177 14.44 -11.22 38.76
N GLY A 178 13.62 -10.35 39.36
CA GLY A 178 14.12 -9.20 40.13
C GLY A 178 14.81 -8.12 39.29
N ILE A 179 14.59 -8.12 37.97
CA ILE A 179 15.24 -7.20 37.03
C ILE A 179 14.81 -5.76 37.32
N GLY A 180 15.77 -4.82 37.29
CA GLY A 180 15.52 -3.39 37.52
C GLY A 180 14.49 -2.78 36.57
N LYS A 181 13.71 -1.81 37.04
CA LYS A 181 12.60 -1.20 36.26
C LYS A 181 13.03 -0.62 34.90
N SER A 182 14.27 -0.10 34.82
CA SER A 182 14.82 0.43 33.57
C SER A 182 15.12 -0.69 32.56
N GLU A 183 15.80 -1.74 33.00
CA GLU A 183 16.19 -2.89 32.17
C GLU A 183 14.96 -3.71 31.73
N SER A 184 13.96 -3.86 32.62
CA SER A 184 12.66 -4.44 32.29
C SER A 184 11.97 -3.73 31.12
N ASN A 185 11.95 -2.39 31.14
CA ASN A 185 11.36 -1.60 30.06
C ASN A 185 12.12 -1.75 28.74
N GLU A 186 13.45 -1.80 28.78
CA GLU A 186 14.25 -2.06 27.59
C GLU A 186 13.99 -3.43 26.98
N LEU A 187 13.90 -4.47 27.80
CA LEU A 187 13.62 -5.84 27.36
C LEU A 187 12.23 -5.98 26.75
N ILE A 188 11.22 -5.38 27.39
CA ILE A 188 9.85 -5.34 26.85
C ILE A 188 9.81 -4.61 25.52
N LYS A 189 10.55 -3.50 25.40
CA LYS A 189 10.65 -2.75 24.14
C LYS A 189 11.31 -3.61 23.06
N ALA A 190 12.42 -4.27 23.39
CA ALA A 190 13.16 -5.14 22.48
C ALA A 190 12.29 -6.31 21.99
N ALA A 191 11.66 -7.04 22.91
CA ALA A 191 10.76 -8.15 22.61
C ALA A 191 9.58 -7.71 21.70
N LYS A 192 8.98 -6.55 21.98
CA LYS A 192 7.91 -6.00 21.15
C LYS A 192 8.40 -5.66 19.74
N SER A 193 9.58 -5.04 19.61
CA SER A 193 10.14 -4.75 18.29
C SER A 193 10.52 -6.01 17.51
N GLU A 194 11.03 -7.06 18.17
CA GLU A 194 11.34 -8.33 17.52
C GLU A 194 10.09 -8.97 16.91
N ILE A 195 8.99 -9.05 17.67
CA ILE A 195 7.70 -9.56 17.18
C ILE A 195 7.19 -8.74 15.99
N VAL A 196 7.26 -7.40 16.08
CA VAL A 196 6.81 -6.51 15.00
C VAL A 196 7.63 -6.71 13.73
N ILE A 197 8.96 -6.85 13.87
CA ILE A 197 9.87 -7.07 12.74
C ILE A 197 9.65 -8.45 12.13
N ALA A 198 9.53 -9.50 12.94
CA ALA A 198 9.24 -10.86 12.49
C ALA A 198 7.94 -10.93 11.69
N ARG A 199 6.88 -10.27 12.17
CA ARG A 199 5.60 -10.14 11.45
C ARG A 199 5.77 -9.44 10.10
N ARG A 200 6.51 -8.32 10.07
CA ARG A 200 6.78 -7.58 8.82
C ARG A 200 7.55 -8.42 7.81
N ILE A 201 8.60 -9.13 8.23
CA ILE A 201 9.40 -10.01 7.37
C ILE A 201 8.52 -11.07 6.72
N ALA A 202 7.67 -11.71 7.50
CA ALA A 202 6.89 -12.83 7.00
C ALA A 202 5.75 -12.40 6.08
N LEU A 203 5.08 -11.28 6.38
CA LEU A 203 4.05 -10.72 5.52
C LEU A 203 4.60 -10.07 4.25
N LEU A 204 5.88 -9.67 4.23
CA LEU A 204 6.52 -9.03 3.08
C LEU A 204 6.41 -9.86 1.81
N ARG A 205 6.62 -11.19 1.90
CA ARG A 205 6.50 -12.09 0.75
C ARG A 205 5.07 -12.10 0.18
N THR A 206 4.07 -12.04 1.06
CA THR A 206 2.66 -12.00 0.65
C THR A 206 2.32 -10.67 0.01
N PHE A 207 2.77 -9.55 0.57
CA PHE A 207 2.54 -8.23 -0.02
C PHE A 207 3.26 -8.05 -1.35
N HIS A 208 4.47 -8.60 -1.52
CA HIS A 208 5.13 -8.61 -2.83
C HIS A 208 4.35 -9.41 -3.88
N LYS A 209 3.84 -10.60 -3.53
CA LYS A 209 2.97 -11.36 -4.44
C LYS A 209 1.71 -10.58 -4.78
N LEU A 210 1.06 -9.99 -3.77
CA LEU A 210 -0.16 -9.21 -3.97
C LEU A 210 0.09 -7.96 -4.82
N PHE A 211 1.23 -7.29 -4.63
CA PHE A 211 1.63 -6.14 -5.44
C PHE A 211 1.87 -6.52 -6.90
N HIS A 212 2.50 -7.68 -7.15
CA HIS A 212 2.68 -8.21 -8.50
C HIS A 212 1.35 -8.47 -9.20
N TRP A 213 0.43 -9.19 -8.53
CA TRP A 213 -0.92 -9.43 -9.05
C TRP A 213 -1.71 -8.15 -9.24
N TRP A 214 -1.64 -7.22 -8.29
CA TRP A 214 -2.28 -5.91 -8.39
C TRP A 214 -1.84 -5.17 -9.65
N HIS A 215 -0.54 -5.11 -9.93
CA HIS A 215 -0.01 -4.45 -11.12
C HIS A 215 -0.49 -5.12 -12.42
N ILE A 216 -0.58 -6.46 -12.43
CA ILE A 216 -1.11 -7.23 -13.57
C ILE A 216 -2.57 -6.88 -13.85
N PHE A 217 -3.40 -6.71 -12.82
CA PHE A 217 -4.81 -6.34 -13.00
C PHE A 217 -4.99 -4.86 -13.30
N HIS A 218 -4.31 -3.97 -12.56
CA HIS A 218 -4.50 -2.53 -12.64
C HIS A 218 -4.07 -1.95 -14.01
N LEU A 219 -2.96 -2.43 -14.57
CA LEU A 219 -2.38 -1.88 -15.79
C LEU A 219 -3.27 -2.04 -17.04
N PRO A 220 -3.84 -3.23 -17.35
CA PRO A 220 -4.77 -3.41 -18.47
C PRO A 220 -5.97 -2.47 -18.40
N PHE A 221 -6.63 -2.36 -17.24
CA PHE A 221 -7.78 -1.46 -17.09
C PHE A 221 -7.40 0.01 -17.31
N ALA A 222 -6.23 0.42 -16.82
CA ALA A 222 -5.71 1.76 -17.08
C ALA A 222 -5.50 1.99 -18.58
N ILE A 223 -4.87 1.05 -19.29
CA ILE A 223 -4.66 1.13 -20.74
C ILE A 223 -6.00 1.21 -21.48
N THR A 224 -6.94 0.31 -21.18
CA THR A 224 -8.27 0.31 -21.81
C THR A 224 -8.98 1.64 -21.61
N MET A 225 -8.93 2.21 -20.41
CA MET A 225 -9.54 3.50 -20.11
C MET A 225 -8.91 4.62 -20.96
N PHE A 226 -7.58 4.69 -21.07
CA PHE A 226 -6.90 5.68 -21.92
C PHE A 226 -7.19 5.49 -23.41
N VAL A 227 -7.25 4.24 -23.89
CA VAL A 227 -7.61 3.95 -25.29
C VAL A 227 -9.02 4.45 -25.59
N ILE A 228 -9.99 4.15 -24.73
CA ILE A 228 -11.37 4.63 -24.92
C ILE A 228 -11.43 6.16 -24.81
N MET A 229 -10.68 6.77 -23.91
CA MET A 229 -10.58 8.23 -23.81
C MET A 229 -10.09 8.87 -25.11
N ILE A 230 -9.02 8.32 -25.73
CA ILE A 230 -8.50 8.79 -27.01
C ILE A 230 -9.55 8.63 -28.11
N ILE A 231 -10.22 7.48 -28.18
CA ILE A 231 -11.29 7.24 -29.15
C ILE A 231 -12.44 8.24 -28.94
N HIS A 232 -12.84 8.49 -27.68
CA HIS A 232 -13.88 9.44 -27.34
C HIS A 232 -13.53 10.85 -27.83
N VAL A 233 -12.31 11.32 -27.53
CA VAL A 233 -11.82 12.63 -28.00
C VAL A 233 -11.79 12.68 -29.53
N ALA A 234 -11.26 11.66 -30.20
CA ALA A 234 -11.19 11.61 -31.67
C ALA A 234 -12.60 11.65 -32.31
N VAL A 235 -13.55 10.87 -31.79
CA VAL A 235 -14.95 10.86 -32.24
C VAL A 235 -15.58 12.25 -32.06
N THR A 236 -15.39 12.90 -30.91
CA THR A 236 -15.93 14.25 -30.70
C THR A 236 -15.37 15.28 -31.67
N ILE A 237 -14.09 15.18 -32.04
CA ILE A 237 -13.44 16.05 -33.02
C ILE A 237 -13.95 15.77 -34.44
N ILE A 238 -14.03 14.49 -34.84
CA ILE A 238 -14.43 14.07 -36.19
C ILE A 238 -15.90 14.39 -36.47
N PHE A 239 -16.79 14.05 -35.53
CA PHE A 239 -18.22 14.31 -35.65
C PHE A 239 -18.60 15.76 -35.36
N GLY A 240 -17.60 16.63 -35.15
CA GLY A 240 -17.82 18.07 -35.14
C GLY A 240 -18.67 18.56 -33.96
N TYR A 241 -18.65 17.87 -32.81
CA TYR A 241 -19.10 18.46 -31.53
C TYR A 241 -18.06 19.51 -31.11
N LYS A 242 -17.96 20.58 -31.92
CA LYS A 242 -17.01 21.67 -31.76
C LYS A 242 -17.62 22.67 -30.79
N TRP A 243 -16.77 23.05 -29.84
CA TRP A 243 -16.78 24.10 -28.82
C TRP A 243 -17.66 25.35 -28.99
N ILE A 244 -18.20 25.63 -30.18
CA ILE A 244 -19.02 26.80 -30.47
C ILE A 244 -20.04 26.38 -31.53
N PHE A 245 -21.15 25.74 -31.12
CA PHE A 245 -22.53 25.91 -31.62
C PHE A 245 -23.46 25.02 -30.79
#